data_AF-A0A9W3SHT0-F1
#
_entry.id   AF-A0A9W3SHT0-F1
#
_cell.length_a   1.000
_cell.length_b   1.000
_cell.length_c   1.000
_cell.angle_alpha   90.00
_cell.angle_beta   90.00
_cell.angle_gamma   90.00
#
_symmetry.space_group_name_H-M   'P 1'
#
loop_
_entity.id
_entity.type
_entity.pdbx_description
1 polymer ?
#
loop_
_entity_poly.entity_id
_entity_poly.type
_entity_poly.pdbx_seq_one_letter_code
_entity_poly.pdbx_strand_id
1 'polypeptide(L)'
;MSKKKKSRVLVAGVCLATLLTPYGLEVPRVYAEMSLANMEKQQEERVYQLLPKGDVKEIRDLHKRQFSFSPYEPTGIYAEPGEEIVIQVGGNQQIKAYIGTYSYENENVLGGPIEFNLNPGENKISSPKGGLLYFYNYNNSGEITAKVEKGGSTNPLFIVGKHTTEDWKRMLVENPNPYAIEMKGGK
;
A
#
# COMPACT_ATOMS: atom_id res chain seq x y z
N MET A 1 17.17 -44.19 -56.40
CA MET A 1 16.40 -43.76 -57.59
C MET A 1 15.33 -42.77 -57.16
N SER A 2 15.33 -41.59 -57.79
CA SER A 2 14.41 -40.46 -57.57
C SER A 2 13.04 -40.73 -58.19
N LYS A 3 11.96 -40.25 -57.54
CA LYS A 3 10.75 -39.73 -58.22
C LYS A 3 9.87 -38.91 -57.26
N LYS A 4 9.90 -37.57 -57.44
CA LYS A 4 8.86 -36.62 -56.99
C LYS A 4 7.62 -36.72 -57.88
N LYS A 5 6.42 -36.52 -57.32
CA LYS A 5 5.21 -35.92 -57.97
C LYS A 5 4.19 -35.56 -56.89
N LYS A 6 4.03 -34.26 -56.60
CA LYS A 6 2.99 -33.29 -57.07
C LYS A 6 1.67 -33.36 -56.29
N SER A 7 1.47 -32.27 -55.53
CA SER A 7 0.30 -31.85 -54.75
C SER A 7 -0.98 -31.75 -55.57
N ARG A 8 -2.13 -32.07 -54.93
CA ARG A 8 -3.44 -31.47 -55.21
C ARG A 8 -4.16 -31.27 -53.87
N VAL A 9 -4.39 -29.99 -53.56
CA VAL A 9 -5.21 -29.50 -52.45
C VAL A 9 -6.69 -29.76 -52.76
N LEU A 10 -7.46 -30.19 -51.76
CA LEU A 10 -8.93 -30.22 -51.83
C LEU A 10 -9.47 -29.45 -50.62
N VAL A 11 -9.94 -28.24 -50.88
CA VAL A 11 -10.68 -27.40 -49.93
C VAL A 11 -12.12 -27.90 -49.93
N ALA A 12 -12.59 -28.41 -48.79
CA ALA A 12 -14.01 -28.68 -48.57
C ALA A 12 -14.53 -27.65 -47.56
N GLY A 13 -15.22 -26.64 -48.07
CA GLY A 13 -15.95 -25.67 -47.25
C GLY A 13 -17.20 -26.32 -46.68
N VAL A 14 -17.38 -26.22 -45.36
CA VAL A 14 -18.61 -26.60 -44.67
C VAL A 14 -19.31 -25.33 -44.22
N CYS A 15 -20.37 -24.96 -44.94
CA CYS A 15 -21.34 -23.98 -44.48
C CYS A 15 -22.21 -24.63 -43.39
N LEU A 16 -21.97 -24.28 -42.13
CA LEU A 16 -22.88 -24.62 -41.04
C LEU A 16 -23.80 -23.42 -40.79
N ALA A 17 -25.03 -23.51 -41.29
CA ALA A 17 -26.10 -22.59 -40.95
C ALA A 17 -26.56 -22.91 -39.52
N THR A 18 -26.28 -22.02 -38.56
CA THR A 18 -26.85 -22.11 -37.21
C THR A 18 -28.07 -21.20 -37.10
N LEU A 19 -29.20 -21.84 -36.84
CA LEU A 19 -30.52 -21.27 -36.57
C LEU A 19 -30.46 -20.27 -35.40
N LEU A 20 -30.97 -19.05 -35.64
CA LEU A 20 -31.24 -18.06 -34.60
C LEU A 20 -32.50 -18.47 -33.82
N THR A 21 -32.32 -19.02 -32.63
CA THR A 21 -33.36 -19.07 -31.58
C THR A 21 -33.10 -17.94 -30.58
N PRO A 22 -34.08 -17.07 -30.26
CA PRO A 22 -33.91 -16.05 -29.25
C PRO A 22 -34.10 -16.70 -27.88
N TYR A 23 -33.09 -17.40 -27.38
CA TYR A 23 -33.04 -17.67 -25.96
C TYR A 23 -32.64 -16.37 -25.29
N GLY A 24 -33.62 -15.71 -24.67
CA GLY A 24 -33.39 -14.60 -23.76
C GLY A 24 -32.37 -15.04 -22.73
N LEU A 25 -31.17 -14.46 -22.82
CA LEU A 25 -30.14 -14.61 -21.82
C LEU A 25 -30.55 -13.73 -20.63
N GLU A 26 -31.45 -14.22 -19.78
CA GLU A 26 -31.57 -13.68 -18.44
C GLU A 26 -30.33 -14.13 -17.68
N VAL A 27 -29.31 -13.25 -17.68
CA VAL A 27 -28.15 -13.40 -16.81
C VAL A 27 -28.69 -13.44 -15.39
N PRO A 28 -28.52 -14.53 -14.62
CA PRO A 28 -29.11 -14.63 -13.30
C PRO A 28 -28.56 -13.50 -12.42
N ARG A 29 -29.46 -12.69 -11.84
CA ARG A 29 -29.16 -11.63 -10.85
C ARG A 29 -28.29 -12.12 -9.68
N VAL A 30 -28.21 -13.43 -9.50
CA VAL A 30 -27.39 -14.12 -8.50
C VAL A 30 -25.90 -13.76 -8.63
N TYR A 31 -25.37 -13.46 -9.82
CA TYR A 31 -23.95 -13.04 -9.96
C TYR A 31 -23.70 -11.60 -9.48
N ALA A 32 -24.69 -10.72 -9.58
CA ALA A 32 -24.58 -9.35 -9.07
C ALA A 32 -24.74 -9.31 -7.55
N GLU A 33 -25.66 -10.10 -6.99
CA GLU A 33 -25.89 -10.19 -5.55
C GLU A 33 -24.71 -10.84 -4.79
N MET A 34 -24.01 -11.79 -5.41
CA MET A 34 -22.81 -12.41 -4.81
C MET A 34 -21.61 -11.44 -4.72
N SER A 35 -21.61 -10.36 -5.50
CA SER A 35 -20.57 -9.31 -5.45
C SER A 35 -20.82 -8.26 -4.35
N LEU A 36 -22.08 -8.09 -3.93
CA LEU A 36 -22.46 -7.12 -2.91
C LEU A 36 -22.40 -7.71 -1.49
N ALA A 37 -22.67 -9.01 -1.34
CA ALA A 37 -22.68 -9.70 -0.04
C ALA A 37 -21.29 -10.06 0.49
N ASN A 38 -20.26 -10.10 -0.36
CA ASN A 38 -18.88 -10.39 0.03
C ASN A 38 -18.00 -9.15 0.22
N MET A 39 -18.60 -7.96 0.36
CA MET A 39 -17.94 -6.80 0.99
C MET A 39 -17.79 -7.01 2.51
N GLU A 40 -17.26 -8.16 2.93
CA GLU A 40 -16.42 -8.11 4.11
C GLU A 40 -15.29 -7.18 3.72
N LYS A 41 -15.22 -6.01 4.36
CA LYS A 41 -14.09 -5.08 4.22
C LYS A 41 -12.82 -5.89 4.45
N GLN A 42 -12.19 -6.35 3.37
CA GLN A 42 -10.89 -6.98 3.41
C GLN A 42 -9.91 -5.85 3.72
N GLN A 43 -9.88 -5.46 5.00
CA GLN A 43 -8.97 -4.46 5.52
C GLN A 43 -7.57 -4.96 5.14
N GLU A 44 -6.85 -4.17 4.35
CA GLU A 44 -5.48 -4.51 3.96
C GLU A 44 -4.72 -4.90 5.22
N GLU A 45 -4.07 -6.06 5.17
CA GLU A 45 -3.28 -6.55 6.28
C GLU A 45 -2.23 -5.47 6.60
N ARG A 46 -2.25 -4.93 7.83
CA ARG A 46 -1.39 -3.81 8.26
C ARG A 46 0.03 -4.29 8.59
N VAL A 47 0.63 -5.01 7.64
CA VAL A 47 1.96 -5.61 7.70
C VAL A 47 2.86 -4.96 6.65
N TYR A 48 4.01 -4.48 7.08
CA TYR A 48 4.92 -3.66 6.30
C TYR A 48 6.28 -4.34 6.23
N GLN A 49 6.75 -4.60 5.01
CA GLN A 49 8.11 -5.04 4.75
C GLN A 49 9.01 -3.82 4.53
N LEU A 50 9.86 -3.55 5.52
CA LEU A 50 10.68 -2.34 5.57
C LEU A 50 12.10 -2.65 5.11
N LEU A 51 12.42 -2.25 3.88
CA LEU A 51 13.79 -2.33 3.36
C LEU A 51 14.74 -1.43 4.17
N PRO A 52 16.01 -1.84 4.35
CA PRO A 52 17.02 -1.02 5.01
C PRO A 52 17.33 0.21 4.16
N LYS A 53 17.11 1.41 4.70
CA LYS A 53 17.34 2.70 4.00
C LYS A 53 18.64 3.40 4.41
N GLY A 54 19.29 2.95 5.47
CA GLY A 54 20.42 3.65 6.09
C GLY A 54 20.01 4.95 6.79
N ASP A 55 20.96 5.59 7.48
CA ASP A 55 20.69 6.85 8.19
C ASP A 55 20.70 8.06 7.23
N VAL A 56 19.55 8.75 7.09
CA VAL A 56 19.40 9.94 6.24
C VAL A 56 20.31 11.13 6.64
N LYS A 57 20.81 11.19 7.88
CA LYS A 57 21.81 12.18 8.31
C LYS A 57 23.21 11.78 7.85
N GLU A 58 23.58 10.52 7.99
CA GLU A 58 24.85 10.01 7.47
C GLU A 58 24.91 10.16 5.94
N ILE A 59 23.82 9.82 5.24
CA ILE A 59 23.70 10.00 3.79
C ILE A 59 23.77 11.47 3.39
N ARG A 60 23.13 12.38 4.15
CA ARG A 60 23.24 13.83 3.93
C ARG A 60 24.69 14.28 3.98
N ASP A 61 25.42 13.86 5.02
CA ASP A 61 26.79 14.27 5.26
C ASP A 61 27.73 13.71 4.21
N LEU A 62 27.58 12.42 3.88
CA LEU A 62 28.30 11.77 2.79
C LEU A 62 28.11 12.50 1.45
N HIS A 63 26.86 12.89 1.15
CA HIS A 63 26.51 13.61 -0.08
C HIS A 63 26.78 15.12 -0.01
N LYS A 64 27.29 15.63 1.12
CA LYS A 64 27.55 17.07 1.36
C LYS A 64 26.33 17.96 1.09
N ARG A 65 25.15 17.51 1.50
CA ARG A 65 23.89 18.24 1.32
C ARG A 65 23.56 19.06 2.54
N GLN A 66 22.82 20.16 2.34
CA GLN A 66 22.31 20.95 3.45
C GLN A 66 21.20 20.23 4.22
N PHE A 67 20.35 19.47 3.52
CA PHE A 67 19.18 18.81 4.10
C PHE A 67 19.19 17.30 3.84
N SER A 68 18.71 16.53 4.83
CA SER A 68 18.46 15.10 4.69
C SER A 68 17.31 14.81 3.72
N PHE A 69 17.32 13.62 3.14
CA PHE A 69 16.12 13.09 2.49
C PHE A 69 15.06 12.70 3.55
N SER A 70 13.83 12.48 3.09
CA SER A 70 12.77 11.98 3.95
C SER A 70 13.14 10.61 4.53
N PRO A 71 12.99 10.40 5.85
CA PRO A 71 13.16 9.08 6.47
C PRO A 71 11.91 8.19 6.30
N TYR A 72 10.80 8.74 5.82
CA TYR A 72 9.49 8.09 5.90
C TYR A 72 9.32 6.91 4.95
N GLU A 73 8.80 5.82 5.51
CA GLU A 73 8.04 4.79 4.82
C GLU A 73 6.56 4.93 5.25
N PRO A 74 5.67 5.39 4.36
CA PRO A 74 4.28 5.68 4.71
C PRO A 74 3.46 4.42 4.95
N THR A 75 2.55 4.48 5.92
CA THR A 75 1.71 3.34 6.29
C THR A 75 0.27 3.46 5.81
N GLY A 76 -0.22 4.68 5.53
CA GLY A 76 -1.64 4.91 5.29
C GLY A 76 -2.48 4.75 6.57
N ILE A 77 -1.88 4.95 7.75
CA ILE A 77 -2.56 4.93 9.04
C ILE A 77 -2.52 6.33 9.65
N TYR A 78 -3.68 6.81 10.06
CA TYR A 78 -3.84 8.01 10.86
C TYR A 78 -4.11 7.63 12.33
N ALA A 79 -3.34 8.20 13.25
CA ALA A 79 -3.56 8.10 14.68
C ALA A 79 -4.24 9.37 15.20
N GLU A 80 -5.32 9.22 15.96
CA GLU A 80 -5.95 10.34 16.66
C GLU A 80 -5.04 10.88 17.79
N PRO A 81 -5.24 12.15 18.22
CA PRO A 81 -4.53 12.69 19.38
C PRO A 81 -4.69 11.82 20.63
N GLY A 82 -3.57 11.32 21.16
CA GLY A 82 -3.52 10.47 22.36
C GLY A 82 -3.91 9.01 22.13
N GLU A 83 -4.18 8.60 20.89
CA GLU A 83 -4.47 7.20 20.57
C GLU A 83 -3.24 6.32 20.79
N GLU A 84 -3.43 5.13 21.40
CA GLU A 84 -2.38 4.12 21.52
C GLU A 84 -2.34 3.25 20.26
N ILE A 85 -1.16 3.17 19.64
CA ILE A 85 -0.89 2.26 18.52
C ILE A 85 -0.02 1.12 19.04
N VAL A 86 -0.46 -0.12 18.80
CA VAL A 86 0.30 -1.33 19.14
C VAL A 86 0.96 -1.88 17.89
N ILE A 87 2.29 -2.00 17.95
CA ILE A 87 3.13 -2.38 16.81
C ILE A 87 4.00 -3.57 17.20
N GLN A 88 3.91 -4.66 16.44
CA GLN A 88 4.81 -5.79 16.52
C GLN A 88 5.94 -5.62 15.51
N VAL A 89 7.19 -5.58 15.98
CA VAL A 89 8.39 -5.51 15.15
C VAL A 89 9.09 -6.86 15.15
N GLY A 90 9.27 -7.44 13.97
CA GLY A 90 9.99 -8.70 13.78
C GLY A 90 11.51 -8.52 13.75
N GLY A 91 12.23 -9.65 13.72
CA GLY A 91 13.69 -9.66 13.62
C GLY A 91 14.39 -9.32 14.94
N ASN A 92 15.59 -8.75 14.85
CA ASN A 92 16.47 -8.46 16.00
C ASN A 92 17.06 -7.03 15.96
N GLN A 93 16.67 -6.22 14.99
CA GLN A 93 17.13 -4.84 14.81
C GLN A 93 16.04 -3.85 15.21
N GLN A 94 16.44 -2.74 15.83
CA GLN A 94 15.54 -1.63 16.12
C GLN A 94 15.23 -0.84 14.85
N ILE A 95 14.04 -0.23 14.83
CA ILE A 95 13.63 0.75 13.82
C ILE A 95 13.07 1.98 14.52
N LYS A 96 12.73 2.99 13.73
CA LYS A 96 11.98 4.16 14.21
C LYS A 96 10.59 4.21 13.62
N ALA A 97 9.71 4.91 14.32
CA ALA A 97 8.44 5.35 13.78
C ALA A 97 8.22 6.84 14.05
N TYR A 98 7.35 7.46 13.28
CA TYR A 98 6.91 8.83 13.46
C TYR A 98 5.39 8.88 13.51
N ILE A 99 4.85 9.73 14.39
CA ILE A 99 3.45 10.16 14.30
C ILE A 99 3.44 11.67 14.05
N GLY A 100 2.88 12.07 12.91
CA GLY A 100 2.91 13.44 12.38
C GLY A 100 3.76 13.58 11.12
N THR A 101 3.55 14.65 10.35
CA THR A 101 4.20 14.84 9.05
C THR A 101 4.90 16.18 8.99
N TYR A 102 6.22 16.19 8.75
CA TYR A 102 6.95 17.44 8.63
C TYR A 102 6.27 18.40 7.65
N SER A 103 6.08 19.65 8.09
CA SER A 103 5.47 20.74 7.34
C SER A 103 3.98 20.57 6.96
N TYR A 104 3.29 19.52 7.42
CA TYR A 104 1.85 19.38 7.23
C TYR A 104 1.07 20.07 8.34
N GLU A 105 1.40 19.76 9.59
CA GLU A 105 0.84 20.45 10.73
C GLU A 105 1.51 21.83 10.92
N ASN A 106 0.82 22.76 11.61
CA ASN A 106 1.44 24.02 11.97
C ASN A 106 2.48 23.79 13.07
N GLU A 107 3.72 23.52 12.68
CA GLU A 107 4.82 23.20 13.59
C GLU A 107 5.13 24.33 14.59
N ASN A 108 4.78 25.59 14.30
CA ASN A 108 4.96 26.67 15.26
C ASN A 108 3.99 26.58 16.45
N VAL A 109 2.86 25.89 16.26
CA VAL A 109 1.81 25.72 17.28
C VAL A 109 1.88 24.33 17.89
N LEU A 110 2.01 23.32 17.04
CA LEU A 110 1.97 21.91 17.43
C LEU A 110 3.37 21.31 17.54
N GLY A 111 4.45 21.95 17.12
CA GLY A 111 5.75 21.29 16.98
C GLY A 111 5.76 20.28 15.81
N GLY A 112 6.94 19.74 15.52
CA GLY A 112 7.09 18.72 14.48
C GLY A 112 6.60 17.32 14.89
N PRO A 113 6.74 16.34 13.98
CA PRO A 113 6.44 14.93 14.20
C PRO A 113 7.13 14.37 15.45
N ILE A 114 6.46 13.47 16.15
CA ILE A 114 7.04 12.77 17.30
C ILE A 114 7.72 11.48 16.81
N GLU A 115 9.02 11.35 17.11
CA GLU A 115 9.83 10.17 16.80
C GLU A 115 9.77 9.15 17.95
N PHE A 116 9.66 7.86 17.61
CA PHE A 116 9.67 6.73 18.53
C PHE A 116 10.74 5.73 18.13
N ASN A 117 11.50 5.22 19.09
CA ASN A 117 12.34 4.05 18.89
C ASN A 117 11.51 2.79 19.14
N LEU A 118 11.49 1.87 18.18
CA LEU A 118 10.78 0.60 18.28
C LEU A 118 11.78 -0.55 18.43
N ASN A 119 11.60 -1.34 19.49
CA ASN A 119 12.37 -2.55 19.75
C ASN A 119 11.77 -3.74 19.01
N PRO A 120 12.55 -4.79 18.70
CA PRO A 120 11.98 -6.08 18.36
C PRO A 120 10.97 -6.54 19.42
N GLY A 121 9.82 -7.06 19.00
CA GLY A 121 8.69 -7.38 19.87
C GLY A 121 7.54 -6.37 19.82
N GLU A 122 6.70 -6.39 20.86
CA GLU A 122 5.56 -5.49 21.00
C GLU A 122 6.02 -4.09 21.44
N ASN A 123 5.50 -3.06 20.79
CA ASN A 123 5.70 -1.65 21.15
C ASN A 123 4.35 -0.95 21.24
N LYS A 124 4.21 -0.07 22.24
CA LYS A 124 3.03 0.78 22.42
C LYS A 124 3.48 2.23 22.33
N ILE A 125 2.96 2.95 21.34
CA ILE A 125 3.32 4.34 21.10
C ILE A 125 2.06 5.19 21.04
N SER A 126 2.19 6.46 21.41
CA SER A 126 1.10 7.43 21.31
C SER A 126 1.67 8.84 21.16
N SER A 127 1.00 9.67 20.37
CA SER A 127 1.31 11.09 20.21
C SER A 127 0.14 11.91 20.74
N PRO A 128 0.33 12.87 21.66
CA PRO A 128 -0.74 13.75 22.14
C PRO A 128 -1.34 14.64 21.03
N LYS A 129 -0.73 14.69 19.85
CA LYS A 129 -1.16 15.54 18.72
C LYS A 129 -1.79 14.71 17.59
N GLY A 130 -1.63 13.39 17.62
CA GLY A 130 -2.00 12.52 16.51
C GLY A 130 -1.17 12.78 15.26
N GLY A 131 -1.61 12.24 14.14
CA GLY A 131 -0.97 12.41 12.83
C GLY A 131 -0.80 11.09 12.09
N LEU A 132 -0.22 11.18 10.89
CA LEU A 132 0.08 9.99 10.09
C LEU A 132 1.24 9.20 10.68
N LEU A 133 1.12 7.88 10.63
CA LEU A 133 2.14 6.94 11.07
C LEU A 133 3.13 6.65 9.93
N TYR A 134 4.42 6.78 10.22
CA TYR A 134 5.50 6.41 9.31
C TYR A 134 6.46 5.45 10.00
N PHE A 135 7.01 4.50 9.25
CA PHE A 135 8.15 3.70 9.69
C PHE A 135 9.46 4.22 9.11
N TYR A 136 10.56 3.90 9.77
CA TYR A 136 11.90 4.20 9.29
C TYR A 136 12.88 3.10 9.73
N ASN A 137 13.20 2.21 8.78
CA ASN A 137 14.30 1.26 8.92
C ASN A 137 15.62 1.96 8.54
N TYR A 138 16.25 2.57 9.54
CA TYR A 138 17.52 3.30 9.40
C TYR A 138 18.75 2.40 9.35
N ASN A 139 18.56 1.07 9.43
CA ASN A 139 19.66 0.13 9.33
C ASN A 139 20.24 0.11 7.91
N ASN A 140 21.53 -0.20 7.79
CA ASN A 140 22.22 -0.35 6.50
C ASN A 140 21.98 -1.72 5.84
N SER A 141 21.43 -2.68 6.58
CA SER A 141 21.09 -4.01 6.10
C SER A 141 19.99 -4.62 6.97
N GLY A 142 19.33 -5.67 6.46
CA GLY A 142 18.24 -6.36 7.15
C GLY A 142 16.88 -5.76 6.82
N GLU A 143 16.05 -6.53 6.11
CA GLU A 143 14.63 -6.23 5.96
C GLU A 143 13.90 -6.53 7.28
N ILE A 144 12.99 -5.64 7.66
CA ILE A 144 12.24 -5.75 8.92
C ILE A 144 10.76 -5.76 8.62
N THR A 145 10.06 -6.77 9.14
CA THR A 145 8.60 -6.81 9.11
C THR A 145 8.06 -6.06 10.33
N ALA A 146 7.21 -5.07 10.11
CA ALA A 146 6.45 -4.39 11.17
C ALA A 146 4.95 -4.61 10.95
N LYS A 147 4.20 -4.89 12.01
CA LYS A 147 2.74 -5.08 11.96
C LYS A 147 2.07 -4.14 12.93
N VAL A 148 1.10 -3.35 12.45
CA VAL A 148 0.22 -2.57 13.34
C VAL A 148 -0.94 -3.46 13.76
N GLU A 149 -0.94 -3.89 15.02
CA GLU A 149 -1.91 -4.84 15.56
C GLU A 149 -3.19 -4.15 16.04
N LYS A 150 -3.06 -2.95 16.64
CA LYS A 150 -4.18 -2.19 17.19
C LYS A 150 -3.95 -0.69 17.05
N GLY A 151 -5.07 0.04 17.06
CA GLY A 151 -5.10 1.49 16.92
C GLY A 151 -4.92 1.96 15.48
N GLY A 152 -5.29 3.21 15.26
CA GLY A 152 -5.20 3.92 14.01
C GLY A 152 -6.33 3.58 13.03
N SER A 153 -6.76 4.59 12.30
CA SER A 153 -7.71 4.50 11.21
C SER A 153 -7.01 4.50 9.85
N THR A 154 -7.68 3.99 8.83
CA THR A 154 -7.15 4.01 7.46
C THR A 154 -7.14 5.45 6.94
N ASN A 155 -6.04 5.83 6.28
CA ASN A 155 -5.90 7.08 5.56
C ASN A 155 -5.43 6.79 4.12
N PRO A 156 -5.94 7.48 3.09
CA PRO A 156 -5.57 7.24 1.70
C PRO A 156 -4.06 7.34 1.44
N LEU A 157 -3.48 6.24 0.96
CA LEU A 157 -2.10 6.14 0.51
C LEU A 157 -2.06 5.42 -0.85
N PHE A 158 -1.75 6.14 -1.91
CA PHE A 158 -1.53 5.57 -3.23
C PHE A 158 -0.05 5.22 -3.41
N ILE A 159 0.28 3.99 -3.84
CA ILE A 159 1.67 3.57 -4.10
C ILE A 159 1.79 3.15 -5.56
N VAL A 160 2.64 3.85 -6.31
CA VAL A 160 2.93 3.53 -7.72
C VAL A 160 3.47 2.10 -7.83
N GLY A 161 2.88 1.31 -8.73
CA GLY A 161 3.26 -0.09 -8.94
C GLY A 161 2.58 -1.09 -7.99
N LYS A 162 1.92 -0.62 -6.91
CA LYS A 162 1.07 -1.45 -6.04
C LYS A 162 -0.42 -1.22 -6.33
N HIS A 163 -0.85 0.04 -6.41
CA HIS A 163 -2.27 0.39 -6.54
C HIS A 163 -2.66 0.71 -8.00
N THR A 164 -3.87 0.31 -8.39
CA THR A 164 -4.49 0.60 -9.68
C THR A 164 -5.35 1.87 -9.63
N THR A 165 -5.84 2.32 -10.78
CA THR A 165 -6.82 3.44 -10.85
C THR A 165 -8.12 3.13 -10.12
N GLU A 166 -8.57 1.88 -10.11
CA GLU A 166 -9.80 1.51 -9.38
C GLU A 166 -9.56 1.47 -7.87
N ASP A 167 -8.37 1.04 -7.43
CA ASP A 167 -7.98 1.17 -6.01
C ASP A 167 -7.95 2.63 -5.58
N TRP A 168 -7.41 3.51 -6.42
CA TRP A 168 -7.39 4.94 -6.16
C TRP A 168 -8.79 5.53 -5.99
N LYS A 169 -9.71 5.25 -6.92
CA LYS A 169 -11.11 5.70 -6.81
C LYS A 169 -11.77 5.15 -5.54
N ARG A 170 -11.55 3.87 -5.23
CA ARG A 170 -12.06 3.24 -4.02
C ARG A 170 -11.54 3.94 -2.75
N MET A 171 -10.23 4.20 -2.67
CA MET A 171 -9.63 4.93 -1.53
C MET A 171 -10.28 6.28 -1.28
N LEU A 172 -10.57 7.04 -2.34
CA LEU A 172 -11.23 8.36 -2.23
C LEU A 172 -12.70 8.26 -1.82
N VAL A 173 -13.43 7.26 -2.32
CA VAL A 173 -14.85 7.06 -1.99
C VAL A 173 -15.01 6.57 -0.55
N GLU A 174 -14.15 5.64 -0.12
CA GLU A 174 -14.19 5.06 1.23
C GLU A 174 -13.72 6.05 2.31
N ASN A 175 -12.93 7.06 1.95
CA ASN A 175 -12.39 8.07 2.86
C ASN A 175 -12.70 9.48 2.34
N PRO A 176 -13.96 9.94 2.41
CA PRO A 176 -14.39 11.20 1.79
C PRO A 176 -13.80 12.45 2.44
N ASN A 177 -13.42 12.37 3.72
CA ASN A 177 -12.80 13.45 4.49
C ASN A 177 -11.56 12.91 5.22
N PRO A 178 -10.50 12.53 4.49
CA PRO A 178 -9.32 11.94 5.12
C PRO A 178 -8.53 13.02 5.85
N TYR A 179 -7.66 12.59 6.78
CA TYR A 179 -6.74 13.52 7.43
C TYR A 179 -5.78 14.15 6.42
N ALA A 180 -5.30 13.33 5.48
CA ALA A 180 -4.49 13.76 4.34
C ALA A 180 -4.63 12.77 3.17
N ILE A 181 -4.06 13.11 2.03
CA ILE A 181 -3.90 12.19 0.90
C ILE A 181 -2.41 12.02 0.63
N GLU A 182 -1.92 10.79 0.69
CA GLU A 182 -0.53 10.47 0.40
C GLU A 182 -0.36 9.74 -0.93
N MET A 183 0.69 10.08 -1.67
CA MET A 183 1.06 9.41 -2.92
C MET A 183 2.56 9.11 -2.89
N LYS A 184 2.91 7.82 -2.91
CA LYS A 184 4.29 7.34 -2.93
C LYS A 184 4.69 6.93 -4.35
N GLY A 185 5.70 7.62 -4.88
CA GLY A 185 6.38 7.27 -6.13
C GLY A 185 7.46 6.22 -5.96
N GLY A 186 8.20 5.94 -7.04
CA GLY A 186 9.29 4.96 -7.05
C GLY A 186 10.68 5.49 -6.66
N LYS A 187 10.80 6.77 -6.30
CA LYS A 187 12.07 7.43 -5.93
C LYS A 187 11.88 8.31 -4.70
#